data_AF-A0A944YS94-F1
#
_entry.id   AF-A0A944YS94-F1
#
_cell.length_a   1.000
_cell.length_b   1.000
_cell.length_c   1.000
_cell.angle_alpha   90.00
_cell.angle_beta   90.00
_cell.angle_gamma   90.00
#
_symmetry.space_group_name_H-M   'P 1'
#
loop_
_entity.id
_entity.type
_entity.pdbx_description
1 polymer ?
#
loop_
_entity_poly.entity_id
_entity_poly.type
_entity_poly.pdbx_seq_one_letter_code
_entity_poly.pdbx_strand_id
1 'polypeptide(L)'
;MKKILILSLLTFTVLAFADGISMSVSVDEGTSSNSSSVSVVDEIADRVDVLQNKYFSKLNKLNQKRANKIVDEIYELLALLPDDISTSNQNANPNFNITFDVNEQQAETQPSVVEHKIEIVEEIDEPVAMSSSEFQQLLSNVQDEGFADNQTSVVRIAAKSKYFTISQLITIVDEFSFSDDKINIVRIVYPRVVDKDNSHNLIGTFTFSGDKDKVEQIISQ
;
A
#
# COMPACT_ATOMS: atom_id res chain seq x y z
N MET A 1 9.38 59.43 -3.01
CA MET A 1 8.54 60.07 -4.05
C MET A 1 7.76 58.98 -4.79
N LYS A 2 6.49 59.23 -5.16
CA LYS A 2 5.66 58.61 -6.24
C LYS A 2 5.87 57.08 -6.50
N LYS A 3 4.98 56.17 -6.08
CA LYS A 3 3.64 55.80 -6.61
C LYS A 3 3.58 55.41 -8.12
N ILE A 4 3.22 54.13 -8.37
CA ILE A 4 2.45 53.48 -9.48
C ILE A 4 2.60 51.96 -9.24
N LEU A 5 1.60 51.06 -9.17
CA LEU A 5 0.12 51.10 -9.26
C LEU A 5 -0.52 50.98 -10.67
N ILE A 6 -0.52 49.74 -11.20
CA ILE A 6 -1.42 49.09 -12.18
C ILE A 6 -1.45 47.61 -11.71
N LEU A 7 -2.53 46.95 -11.27
CA LEU A 7 -3.93 46.82 -11.71
C LEU A 7 -4.11 46.06 -13.04
N SER A 8 -4.23 44.74 -12.94
CA SER A 8 -5.01 43.94 -13.90
C SER A 8 -5.98 43.06 -13.13
N LEU A 9 -7.27 43.38 -13.26
CA LEU A 9 -8.39 42.64 -12.71
C LEU A 9 -8.98 41.81 -13.85
N LEU A 10 -8.97 40.48 -13.75
CA LEU A 10 -9.80 39.64 -14.61
C LEU A 10 -10.70 38.76 -13.75
N THR A 11 -11.93 39.22 -13.61
CA THR A 11 -13.05 38.57 -12.91
C THR A 11 -13.95 37.82 -13.89
N PHE A 12 -14.85 37.00 -13.34
CA PHE A 12 -15.89 36.18 -14.01
C PHE A 12 -15.33 34.93 -14.74
N THR A 13 -15.91 33.73 -14.61
CA THR A 13 -17.23 33.37 -14.03
C THR A 13 -17.16 32.01 -13.35
N VAL A 14 -17.82 31.85 -12.20
CA VAL A 14 -18.27 30.51 -11.76
C VAL A 14 -19.45 30.13 -12.63
N LEU A 15 -19.37 29.00 -13.34
CA LEU A 15 -20.51 28.38 -13.98
C LEU A 15 -20.75 27.00 -13.38
N ALA A 16 -21.65 26.95 -12.40
CA ALA A 16 -22.21 25.71 -11.89
C ALA A 16 -23.55 25.46 -12.60
N PHE A 17 -23.55 24.51 -13.54
CA PHE A 17 -24.70 23.73 -13.97
C PHE A 17 -24.20 22.28 -13.99
N ALA A 18 -24.69 21.33 -13.19
CA ALA A 18 -26.06 20.93 -12.91
C ALA A 18 -26.76 20.32 -14.14
N ASP A 19 -26.93 19.00 -14.06
CA ASP A 19 -27.69 18.08 -14.92
C ASP A 19 -27.34 17.97 -16.41
N GLY A 20 -27.56 16.76 -16.95
CA GLY A 20 -27.73 16.56 -18.40
C GLY A 20 -26.86 15.45 -19.01
N ILE A 21 -27.40 14.23 -19.05
CA ILE A 21 -26.97 13.20 -20.00
C ILE A 21 -27.33 13.64 -21.44
N SER A 22 -26.64 13.06 -22.43
CA SER A 22 -26.90 13.10 -23.88
C SER A 22 -26.38 14.29 -24.68
N MET A 23 -25.31 14.04 -25.44
CA MET A 23 -25.23 14.48 -26.83
C MET A 23 -24.87 13.29 -27.71
N SER A 24 -25.83 12.85 -28.51
CA SER A 24 -25.72 11.73 -29.44
C SER A 24 -24.83 12.08 -30.64
N VAL A 25 -23.89 11.22 -31.00
CA VAL A 25 -23.24 11.26 -32.32
C VAL A 25 -23.98 10.33 -33.28
N SER A 26 -24.33 10.83 -34.46
CA SER A 26 -25.12 10.10 -35.45
C SER A 26 -24.28 9.06 -36.19
N VAL A 27 -24.92 7.93 -36.49
CA VAL A 27 -24.38 6.94 -37.43
C VAL A 27 -24.48 7.49 -38.86
N ASP A 28 -23.38 7.41 -39.61
CA ASP A 28 -23.40 7.35 -41.07
C ASP A 28 -22.60 6.10 -41.51
N GLU A 29 -23.01 5.50 -42.61
CA GLU A 29 -22.83 4.05 -42.84
C GLU A 29 -21.83 3.78 -43.98
N GLY A 30 -20.63 3.27 -43.64
CA GLY A 30 -19.59 3.06 -44.65
C GLY A 30 -18.33 2.31 -44.23
N THR A 31 -18.37 0.97 -44.31
CA THR A 31 -17.20 0.06 -44.45
C THR A 31 -16.37 -0.29 -43.19
N SER A 32 -16.75 -1.42 -42.58
CA SER A 32 -15.88 -2.50 -42.07
C SER A 32 -14.67 -2.21 -41.15
N SER A 33 -14.86 -2.55 -39.87
CA SER A 33 -14.00 -3.41 -39.01
C SER A 33 -12.59 -2.97 -38.56
N ASN A 34 -12.34 -3.18 -37.26
CA ASN A 34 -11.06 -3.25 -36.53
C ASN A 34 -10.32 -1.92 -36.26
N SER A 35 -10.62 -1.29 -35.11
CA SER A 35 -9.61 -0.62 -34.27
C SER A 35 -10.16 -0.34 -32.85
N SER A 36 -10.00 -1.29 -31.94
CA SER A 36 -10.26 -1.11 -30.49
C SER A 36 -9.23 -1.79 -29.58
N SER A 37 -8.35 -2.63 -30.15
CA SER A 37 -7.22 -3.28 -29.49
C SER A 37 -6.04 -2.30 -29.29
N VAL A 38 -5.61 -1.69 -30.39
CA VAL A 38 -4.46 -0.76 -30.47
C VAL A 38 -4.63 0.42 -29.51
N SER A 39 -5.85 0.94 -29.40
CA SER A 39 -6.21 2.09 -28.55
C SER A 39 -5.81 1.96 -27.08
N VAL A 40 -5.79 0.75 -26.51
CA VAL A 40 -5.52 0.56 -25.07
C VAL A 40 -4.02 0.53 -24.78
N VAL A 41 -3.23 -0.05 -25.69
CA VAL A 41 -1.77 -0.05 -25.58
C VAL A 41 -1.22 1.36 -25.73
N ASP A 42 -1.71 2.11 -26.72
CA ASP A 42 -1.37 3.51 -26.93
C ASP A 42 -1.77 4.38 -25.72
N GLU A 43 -2.99 4.19 -25.17
CA GLU A 43 -3.43 4.92 -23.98
C GLU A 43 -2.58 4.60 -22.74
N ILE A 44 -2.10 3.37 -22.57
CA ILE A 44 -1.18 3.02 -21.49
C ILE A 44 0.16 3.72 -21.70
N ALA A 45 0.71 3.72 -22.92
CA ALA A 45 1.98 4.39 -23.24
C ALA A 45 1.91 5.91 -22.95
N ASP A 46 0.85 6.59 -23.41
CA ASP A 46 0.61 8.02 -23.15
C ASP A 46 0.50 8.33 -21.65
N ARG A 47 -0.22 7.48 -20.89
CA ARG A 47 -0.36 7.64 -19.43
C ARG A 47 0.97 7.42 -18.70
N VAL A 48 1.81 6.51 -19.18
CA VAL A 48 3.15 6.25 -18.64
C VAL A 48 4.10 7.42 -18.93
N ASP A 49 4.04 8.03 -20.12
CA ASP A 49 4.82 9.24 -20.44
C ASP A 49 4.43 10.44 -19.58
N VAL A 50 3.14 10.60 -19.28
CA VAL A 50 2.68 11.63 -18.32
C VAL A 50 3.20 11.34 -16.91
N LEU A 51 3.28 10.06 -16.49
CA LEU A 51 3.85 9.66 -15.21
C LEU A 51 5.35 10.03 -15.10
N GLN A 52 6.14 9.67 -16.11
CA GLN A 52 7.56 10.02 -16.20
C GLN A 52 7.77 11.54 -16.11
N ASN A 53 7.13 12.30 -17.00
CA ASN A 53 7.44 13.72 -17.18
C ASN A 53 6.91 14.61 -16.02
N LYS A 54 5.73 14.31 -15.47
CA LYS A 54 5.05 15.20 -14.50
C LYS A 54 5.28 14.82 -13.03
N TYR A 55 5.60 13.55 -12.75
CA TYR A 55 5.64 13.04 -11.37
C TYR A 55 7.03 12.58 -10.95
N PHE A 56 7.82 11.91 -11.81
CA PHE A 56 9.12 11.35 -11.39
C PHE A 56 10.15 12.44 -11.02
N SER A 57 10.04 13.63 -11.61
CA SER A 57 10.81 14.83 -11.24
C SER A 57 10.56 15.34 -9.81
N LYS A 58 9.49 14.89 -9.15
CA LYS A 58 9.14 15.22 -7.76
C LYS A 58 9.58 14.16 -6.75
N LEU A 59 10.10 13.02 -7.21
CA LEU A 59 10.58 11.93 -6.35
C LEU A 59 12.05 12.17 -5.95
N ASN A 60 12.46 11.59 -4.82
CA ASN A 60 13.89 11.53 -4.48
C ASN A 60 14.64 10.59 -5.43
N LYS A 61 15.97 10.74 -5.54
CA LYS A 61 16.82 10.00 -6.50
C LYS A 61 16.65 8.47 -6.45
N LEU A 62 16.48 7.87 -5.27
CA LEU A 62 16.32 6.43 -5.11
C LEU A 62 14.95 5.96 -5.62
N ASN A 63 13.89 6.67 -5.22
CA ASN A 63 12.53 6.35 -5.66
C ASN A 63 12.33 6.64 -7.15
N GLN A 64 12.95 7.70 -7.69
CA GLN A 64 12.99 7.99 -9.12
C GLN A 64 13.66 6.85 -9.90
N LYS A 65 14.83 6.36 -9.44
CA LYS A 65 15.50 5.22 -10.08
C LYS A 65 14.65 3.93 -10.06
N ARG A 66 13.92 3.69 -8.96
CA ARG A 66 12.98 2.55 -8.86
C ARG A 66 11.77 2.72 -9.78
N ALA A 67 11.21 3.93 -9.86
CA ALA A 67 10.07 4.23 -10.70
C ALA A 67 10.40 4.13 -12.20
N ASN A 68 11.60 4.57 -12.62
CA ASN A 68 12.10 4.35 -13.97
C ASN A 68 12.17 2.85 -14.31
N LYS A 69 12.76 2.02 -13.43
CA LYS A 69 12.86 0.57 -13.67
C LYS A 69 11.49 -0.10 -13.87
N ILE A 70 10.47 0.32 -13.12
CA ILE A 70 9.09 -0.17 -13.28
C ILE A 70 8.51 0.26 -14.63
N VAL A 71 8.83 1.47 -15.10
CA VAL A 71 8.40 1.95 -16.42
C VAL A 71 9.10 1.20 -17.55
N ASP A 72 10.41 0.95 -17.42
CA ASP A 72 11.18 0.13 -18.37
C ASP A 72 10.55 -1.27 -18.50
N GLU A 73 10.24 -1.92 -17.37
CA GLU A 73 9.53 -3.22 -17.32
C GLU A 73 8.12 -3.17 -17.96
N ILE A 74 7.37 -2.07 -17.77
CA ILE A 74 6.05 -1.91 -18.41
C ILE A 74 6.19 -1.85 -19.94
N TYR A 75 7.15 -1.08 -20.48
CA TYR A 75 7.37 -1.04 -21.93
C TYR A 75 7.85 -2.37 -22.49
N GLU A 76 8.72 -3.11 -21.78
CA GLU A 76 9.11 -4.46 -22.16
C GLU A 76 7.90 -5.41 -22.23
N LEU A 77 6.97 -5.33 -21.26
CA LEU A 77 5.75 -6.14 -21.27
C LEU A 77 4.78 -5.76 -22.38
N LEU A 78 4.60 -4.46 -22.67
CA LEU A 78 3.76 -4.00 -23.78
C LEU A 78 4.32 -4.45 -25.14
N ALA A 79 5.63 -4.49 -25.31
CA ALA A 79 6.29 -4.95 -26.53
C ALA A 79 6.18 -6.48 -26.78
N LEU A 80 5.70 -7.25 -25.79
CA LEU A 80 5.44 -8.69 -25.91
C LEU A 80 3.96 -9.00 -26.25
N LEU A 81 3.11 -7.98 -26.31
CA LEU A 81 1.69 -8.16 -26.65
C LEU A 81 1.48 -8.33 -28.16
N PRO A 82 0.56 -9.21 -28.60
CA PRO A 82 0.18 -9.30 -30.00
C PRO A 82 -0.63 -8.08 -30.43
N ASP A 83 -0.51 -7.65 -31.68
CA ASP A 83 -1.16 -6.43 -32.21
C ASP A 83 -2.72 -6.46 -32.14
N ASP A 84 -3.31 -7.66 -32.06
CA ASP A 84 -4.76 -7.91 -32.17
C ASP A 84 -5.44 -8.33 -30.84
N ILE A 85 -5.31 -7.55 -29.76
CA ILE A 85 -6.02 -7.82 -28.48
C ILE A 85 -7.51 -7.43 -28.54
N SER A 86 -8.38 -8.35 -28.93
CA SER A 86 -9.84 -8.16 -28.86
C SER A 86 -10.41 -8.58 -27.50
N THR A 87 -10.77 -7.61 -26.64
CA THR A 87 -11.47 -7.89 -25.38
C THR A 87 -12.97 -8.10 -25.59
N SER A 88 -13.44 -9.34 -25.48
CA SER A 88 -14.87 -9.65 -25.46
C SER A 88 -15.50 -9.24 -24.12
N ASN A 89 -16.22 -8.12 -24.12
CA ASN A 89 -16.94 -7.64 -22.95
C ASN A 89 -18.18 -8.50 -22.68
N GLN A 90 -18.04 -9.52 -21.83
CA GLN A 90 -19.17 -10.26 -21.27
C GLN A 90 -19.33 -9.93 -19.79
N ASN A 91 -20.39 -9.17 -19.51
CA ASN A 91 -20.84 -8.83 -18.17
C ASN A 91 -21.38 -10.08 -17.45
N ALA A 92 -20.50 -10.78 -16.74
CA ALA A 92 -20.88 -11.81 -15.78
C ALA A 92 -19.93 -11.74 -14.58
N ASN A 93 -20.43 -11.32 -13.42
CA ASN A 93 -19.68 -11.30 -12.16
C ASN A 93 -19.30 -12.75 -11.76
N PRO A 94 -18.01 -13.14 -11.78
CA PRO A 94 -17.59 -14.43 -11.30
C PRO A 94 -17.25 -14.29 -9.81
N ASN A 95 -18.25 -14.50 -8.95
CA ASN A 95 -17.98 -14.79 -7.53
C ASN A 95 -17.16 -16.09 -7.47
N PHE A 96 -15.84 -15.96 -7.34
CA PHE A 96 -14.92 -17.09 -7.24
C PHE A 96 -15.00 -17.71 -5.84
N ASN A 97 -16.09 -18.43 -5.58
CA ASN A 97 -16.28 -19.18 -4.34
C ASN A 97 -15.36 -20.41 -4.35
N ILE A 98 -14.28 -20.36 -3.57
CA ILE A 98 -13.46 -21.53 -3.29
C ILE A 98 -14.19 -22.37 -2.24
N THR A 99 -14.93 -23.37 -2.68
CA THR A 99 -15.48 -24.40 -1.79
C THR A 99 -14.33 -25.29 -1.33
N PHE A 100 -14.01 -25.24 -0.03
CA PHE A 100 -13.13 -26.22 0.60
C PHE A 100 -13.98 -27.41 1.07
N ASP A 101 -13.86 -28.54 0.39
CA ASP A 101 -14.41 -29.82 0.86
C ASP A 101 -13.66 -30.31 2.11
N VAL A 102 -14.11 -29.85 3.29
CA VAL A 102 -13.71 -30.43 4.57
C VAL A 102 -14.61 -31.64 4.82
N ASN A 103 -14.13 -32.82 4.41
CA ASN A 103 -14.84 -34.07 4.60
C ASN A 103 -14.98 -34.40 6.10
N GLU A 104 -16.21 -34.57 6.58
CA GLU A 104 -16.52 -34.77 7.99
C GLU A 104 -15.92 -36.08 8.55
N GLN A 105 -15.29 -36.00 9.72
CA GLN A 105 -15.27 -37.14 10.65
C GLN A 105 -16.01 -36.75 11.93
N GLN A 106 -17.02 -37.55 12.23
CA GLN A 106 -18.04 -37.29 13.24
C GLN A 106 -17.48 -37.37 14.66
N ALA A 107 -17.82 -36.41 15.49
CA ALA A 107 -17.91 -36.57 16.94
C ALA A 107 -19.16 -35.82 17.44
N GLU A 108 -20.26 -36.56 17.56
CA GLU A 108 -21.51 -36.01 18.09
C GLU A 108 -21.35 -35.59 19.57
N THR A 109 -21.82 -34.41 19.92
CA THR A 109 -22.60 -34.20 21.16
C THR A 109 -23.50 -32.97 21.00
N GLN A 110 -24.71 -33.06 21.57
CA GLN A 110 -25.88 -32.24 21.21
C GLN A 110 -25.97 -30.88 21.95
N PRO A 111 -26.88 -29.97 21.54
CA PRO A 111 -26.67 -28.53 21.65
C PRO A 111 -27.15 -27.91 22.96
N SER A 112 -26.70 -26.69 23.23
CA SER A 112 -27.36 -25.75 24.15
C SER A 112 -27.52 -24.40 23.46
N VAL A 113 -28.78 -24.00 23.27
CA VAL A 113 -29.14 -22.72 22.66
C VAL A 113 -28.76 -21.58 23.60
N VAL A 114 -27.90 -20.66 23.14
CA VAL A 114 -27.74 -19.34 23.75
C VAL A 114 -27.99 -18.29 22.68
N GLU A 115 -29.16 -17.67 22.78
CA GLU A 115 -29.59 -16.59 21.92
C GLU A 115 -28.71 -15.35 22.17
N HIS A 116 -27.98 -14.89 21.15
CA HIS A 116 -27.25 -13.63 21.22
C HIS A 116 -27.84 -12.62 20.22
N LYS A 117 -28.56 -11.65 20.79
CA LYS A 117 -29.05 -10.44 20.13
C LYS A 117 -27.92 -9.80 19.33
N ILE A 118 -28.05 -9.73 18.01
CA ILE A 118 -27.12 -8.98 17.15
C ILE A 118 -27.38 -7.49 17.38
N GLU A 119 -26.50 -6.86 18.14
CA GLU A 119 -26.45 -5.40 18.33
C GLU A 119 -25.43 -4.85 17.32
N ILE A 120 -25.88 -3.98 16.42
CA ILE A 120 -25.03 -3.39 15.38
C ILE A 120 -24.12 -2.37 16.04
N VAL A 121 -22.87 -2.74 16.30
CA VAL A 121 -21.85 -1.84 16.84
C VAL A 121 -21.16 -1.13 15.67
N GLU A 122 -21.15 0.19 15.75
CA GLU A 122 -20.46 1.09 14.84
C GLU A 122 -18.94 0.87 14.97
N GLU A 123 -18.29 0.38 13.90
CA GLU A 123 -16.89 -0.05 13.91
C GLU A 123 -15.94 1.14 14.02
N ILE A 124 -15.46 1.40 15.23
CA ILE A 124 -14.36 2.32 15.49
C ILE A 124 -13.06 1.57 15.11
N ASP A 125 -12.45 1.94 13.98
CA ASP A 125 -11.17 1.39 13.50
C ASP A 125 -10.01 1.86 14.42
N GLU A 126 -9.94 1.28 15.62
CA GLU A 126 -8.79 1.42 16.51
C GLU A 126 -7.57 0.71 15.90
N PRO A 127 -6.35 1.24 16.06
CA PRO A 127 -5.15 0.65 15.46
C PRO A 127 -4.83 -0.73 16.08
N VAL A 128 -5.27 -1.81 15.42
CA VAL A 128 -4.98 -3.20 15.82
C VAL A 128 -3.62 -3.64 15.28
N ALA A 129 -2.80 -4.25 16.15
CA ALA A 129 -1.52 -4.85 15.74
C ALA A 129 -1.73 -6.05 14.80
N MET A 130 -0.77 -6.29 13.90
CA MET A 130 -0.83 -7.42 12.97
C MET A 130 -0.97 -8.77 13.68
N SER A 131 -1.70 -9.68 13.07
CA SER A 131 -1.93 -11.01 13.63
C SER A 131 -0.63 -11.83 13.71
N SER A 132 -0.60 -12.84 14.58
CA SER A 132 0.57 -13.73 14.71
C SER A 132 0.97 -14.40 13.40
N SER A 133 0.02 -14.71 12.52
CA SER A 133 0.29 -15.34 11.22
C SER A 133 0.93 -14.36 10.23
N GLU A 134 0.40 -13.14 10.11
CA GLU A 134 1.01 -12.08 9.29
C GLU A 134 2.41 -11.71 9.81
N PHE A 135 2.59 -11.67 11.13
CA PHE A 135 3.87 -11.39 11.75
C PHE A 135 4.92 -12.47 11.45
N GLN A 136 4.54 -13.76 11.48
CA GLN A 136 5.41 -14.87 11.12
C GLN A 136 5.83 -14.81 9.64
N GLN A 137 4.91 -14.44 8.74
CA GLN A 137 5.23 -14.22 7.32
C GLN A 137 6.21 -13.05 7.14
N LEU A 138 5.99 -11.93 7.85
CA LEU A 138 6.92 -10.81 7.84
C LEU A 138 8.31 -11.22 8.33
N LEU A 139 8.38 -11.99 9.43
CA LEU A 139 9.64 -12.43 10.01
C LEU A 139 10.43 -13.34 9.06
N SER A 140 9.75 -14.29 8.39
CA SER A 140 10.37 -15.11 7.33
C SER A 140 10.96 -14.24 6.22
N ASN A 141 10.19 -13.29 5.69
CA ASN A 141 10.64 -12.38 4.63
C ASN A 141 11.82 -11.49 5.07
N VAL A 142 11.99 -11.23 6.37
CA VAL A 142 13.17 -10.55 6.93
C VAL A 142 14.35 -11.51 7.04
N GLN A 143 14.14 -12.74 7.50
CA GLN A 143 15.18 -13.77 7.63
C GLN A 143 15.73 -14.24 6.28
N ASP A 144 14.92 -14.22 5.22
CA ASP A 144 15.32 -14.54 3.85
C ASP A 144 16.25 -13.47 3.21
N GLU A 145 16.32 -12.26 3.78
CA GLU A 145 17.18 -11.18 3.30
C GLU A 145 18.58 -11.24 3.94
N GLY A 146 19.61 -11.45 3.11
CA GLY A 146 20.99 -11.68 3.58
C GLY A 146 21.75 -10.45 4.11
N PHE A 147 21.17 -9.25 4.10
CA PHE A 147 21.85 -8.01 4.53
C PHE A 147 20.90 -7.08 5.30
N ALA A 148 21.41 -6.46 6.38
CA ALA A 148 20.65 -5.58 7.27
C ALA A 148 19.91 -4.43 6.57
N ASP A 149 20.48 -3.84 5.51
CA ASP A 149 19.81 -2.79 4.72
C ASP A 149 18.54 -3.28 4.00
N ASN A 150 18.56 -4.54 3.52
CA ASN A 150 17.42 -5.17 2.87
C ASN A 150 16.37 -5.59 3.91
N GLN A 151 16.80 -6.26 4.98
CA GLN A 151 15.99 -6.62 6.14
C GLN A 151 15.23 -5.40 6.68
N THR A 152 15.94 -4.30 6.92
CA THR A 152 15.37 -3.00 7.32
C THR A 152 14.38 -2.47 6.28
N SER A 153 14.61 -2.71 4.99
CA SER A 153 13.70 -2.27 3.94
C SER A 153 12.39 -3.06 3.90
N VAL A 154 12.41 -4.36 4.18
CA VAL A 154 11.20 -5.20 4.35
C VAL A 154 10.39 -4.70 5.55
N VAL A 155 11.01 -4.54 6.72
CA VAL A 155 10.37 -4.01 7.94
C VAL A 155 9.77 -2.63 7.70
N ARG A 156 10.50 -1.72 7.04
CA ARG A 156 10.05 -0.37 6.71
C ARG A 156 8.86 -0.34 5.75
N ILE A 157 8.69 -1.36 4.90
CA ILE A 157 7.51 -1.48 4.04
C ILE A 157 6.29 -1.88 4.88
N ALA A 158 6.42 -2.88 5.75
CA ALA A 158 5.34 -3.30 6.65
C ALA A 158 4.88 -2.17 7.59
N ALA A 159 5.82 -1.42 8.18
CA ALA A 159 5.54 -0.29 9.07
C ALA A 159 4.82 0.91 8.42
N LYS A 160 4.57 0.89 7.10
CA LYS A 160 3.72 1.91 6.46
C LYS A 160 2.24 1.67 6.73
N SER A 161 1.79 0.42 6.74
CA SER A 161 0.38 0.03 6.71
C SER A 161 -0.05 -0.89 7.85
N LYS A 162 0.89 -1.41 8.64
CA LYS A 162 0.61 -2.31 9.78
C LYS A 162 1.05 -1.70 11.10
N TYR A 163 0.35 -2.07 12.16
CA TYR A 163 0.71 -1.80 13.54
C TYR A 163 1.32 -3.04 14.19
N PHE A 164 2.02 -2.84 15.31
CA PHE A 164 2.80 -3.88 16.00
C PHE A 164 2.57 -3.81 17.51
N THR A 165 2.88 -4.92 18.20
CA THR A 165 3.12 -4.88 19.64
C THR A 165 4.60 -4.65 19.98
N ILE A 166 4.90 -4.24 21.22
CA ILE A 166 6.28 -4.19 21.73
C ILE A 166 6.96 -5.55 21.62
N SER A 167 6.24 -6.64 21.91
CA SER A 167 6.78 -8.00 21.79
C SER A 167 7.17 -8.33 20.35
N GLN A 168 6.33 -7.97 19.37
CA GLN A 168 6.65 -8.11 17.94
C GLN A 168 7.86 -7.25 17.53
N LEU A 169 7.94 -6.01 18.02
CA LEU A 169 9.10 -5.14 17.78
C LEU A 169 10.40 -5.73 18.36
N ILE A 170 10.37 -6.26 19.58
CA ILE A 170 11.52 -6.93 20.21
C ILE A 170 12.00 -8.10 19.33
N THR A 171 11.08 -8.95 18.86
CA THR A 171 11.44 -10.06 17.96
C THR A 171 12.07 -9.57 16.66
N ILE A 172 11.54 -8.53 16.00
CA ILE A 172 12.18 -7.95 14.80
C ILE A 172 13.58 -7.41 15.14
N VAL A 173 13.74 -6.73 16.29
CA VAL A 173 15.02 -6.17 16.74
C VAL A 173 16.07 -7.26 16.97
N ASP A 174 15.68 -8.46 17.40
CA ASP A 174 16.62 -9.55 17.66
C ASP A 174 17.12 -10.29 16.40
N GLU A 175 16.51 -10.06 15.24
CA GLU A 175 17.05 -10.50 13.93
C GLU A 175 18.33 -9.75 13.51
N PHE A 176 18.62 -8.59 14.12
CA PHE A 176 19.76 -7.73 13.75
C PHE A 176 20.95 -7.93 14.70
N SER A 177 22.15 -8.11 14.14
CA SER A 177 23.36 -8.36 14.93
C SER A 177 23.96 -7.10 15.57
N PHE A 178 23.82 -5.91 14.97
CA PHE A 178 24.51 -4.68 15.38
C PHE A 178 23.55 -3.68 16.06
N SER A 179 24.03 -3.02 17.12
CA SER A 179 23.24 -2.03 17.89
C SER A 179 22.64 -0.93 17.04
N ASP A 180 23.40 -0.35 16.10
CA ASP A 180 22.90 0.77 15.30
C ASP A 180 21.76 0.36 14.35
N ASP A 181 21.79 -0.87 13.82
CA ASP A 181 20.69 -1.45 13.03
C ASP A 181 19.46 -1.71 13.93
N LYS A 182 19.67 -2.32 15.10
CA LYS A 182 18.61 -2.52 16.11
C LYS A 182 17.90 -1.20 16.46
N ILE A 183 18.65 -0.12 16.72
CA ILE A 183 18.11 1.21 17.03
C ILE A 183 17.39 1.83 15.82
N ASN A 184 17.88 1.58 14.60
CA ASN A 184 17.22 2.02 13.38
C ASN A 184 15.85 1.35 13.18
N ILE A 185 15.73 0.05 13.48
CA ILE A 185 14.47 -0.68 13.48
C ILE A 185 13.48 -0.12 14.51
N VAL A 186 13.94 0.14 15.74
CA VAL A 186 13.11 0.81 16.76
C VAL A 186 12.56 2.14 16.24
N ARG A 187 13.42 2.98 15.63
CA ARG A 187 12.99 4.27 15.03
C ARG A 187 11.95 4.11 13.92
N ILE A 188 12.01 3.03 13.14
CA ILE A 188 11.08 2.77 12.02
C ILE A 188 9.73 2.26 12.52
N VAL A 189 9.71 1.37 13.52
CA VAL A 189 8.52 0.61 13.91
C VAL A 189 7.80 1.22 15.12
N TYR A 190 8.52 1.84 16.07
CA TYR A 190 7.91 2.39 17.29
C TYR A 190 6.74 3.37 17.08
N PRO A 191 6.73 4.23 16.04
CA PRO A 191 5.56 5.08 15.73
C PRO A 191 4.27 4.30 15.42
N ARG A 192 4.36 3.00 15.12
CA ARG A 192 3.25 2.08 14.82
C ARG A 192 3.02 1.03 15.92
N VAL A 193 3.56 1.23 17.12
CA VAL A 193 3.29 0.35 18.27
C VAL A 193 1.97 0.72 18.96
N VAL A 194 1.15 -0.28 19.26
CA VAL A 194 -0.19 -0.12 19.90
C VAL A 194 -0.11 -0.12 21.43
N ASP A 195 0.78 -0.93 22.02
CA ASP A 195 0.89 -1.21 23.46
C ASP A 195 2.08 -0.48 24.09
N LYS A 196 2.19 0.83 23.88
CA LYS A 196 3.36 1.63 24.29
C LYS A 196 3.68 1.59 25.79
N ASP A 197 2.73 1.24 26.66
CA ASP A 197 2.98 1.03 28.09
C ASP A 197 4.03 -0.08 28.36
N ASN A 198 4.16 -1.04 27.42
CA ASN A 198 5.12 -2.12 27.49
C ASN A 198 6.55 -1.72 27.06
N SER A 199 6.79 -0.45 26.67
CA SER A 199 8.08 0.01 26.11
C SER A 199 9.30 -0.24 26.99
N HIS A 200 9.12 -0.38 28.30
CA HIS A 200 10.18 -0.74 29.25
C HIS A 200 10.87 -2.07 28.88
N ASN A 201 10.14 -3.03 28.30
CA ASN A 201 10.70 -4.31 27.84
C ASN A 201 11.68 -4.12 26.67
N LEU A 202 11.44 -3.15 25.80
CA LEU A 202 12.29 -2.85 24.65
C LEU A 202 13.65 -2.26 25.08
N ILE A 203 13.69 -1.44 26.14
CA ILE A 203 14.96 -0.94 26.70
C ILE A 203 15.82 -2.09 27.26
N GLY A 204 15.16 -3.14 27.75
CA GLY A 204 15.80 -4.33 28.32
C GLY A 204 16.61 -5.17 27.33
N THR A 205 16.36 -5.07 26.01
CA THR A 205 17.06 -5.86 24.98
C THR A 205 18.43 -5.31 24.60
N PHE A 206 18.73 -4.06 24.98
CA PHE A 206 20.01 -3.42 24.72
C PHE A 206 20.97 -3.60 25.90
N THR A 207 22.24 -3.93 25.63
CA THR A 207 23.22 -4.17 26.71
C THR A 207 23.93 -2.88 27.15
N PHE A 208 24.31 -2.03 26.19
CA PHE A 208 25.13 -0.83 26.45
C PHE A 208 24.25 0.36 26.87
N SER A 209 24.70 1.13 27.86
CA SER A 209 23.95 2.30 28.37
C SER A 209 23.68 3.32 27.26
N GLY A 210 24.69 3.68 26.47
CA GLY A 210 24.52 4.64 25.37
C GLY A 210 23.56 4.18 24.27
N ASP A 211 23.27 2.88 24.15
CA ASP A 211 22.24 2.39 23.25
C ASP A 211 20.84 2.45 23.89
N LYS A 212 20.75 2.16 25.20
CA LYS A 212 19.52 2.40 25.99
C LYS A 212 19.12 3.87 25.95
N ASP A 213 20.06 4.80 26.15
CA ASP A 213 19.81 6.24 26.13
C ASP A 213 19.23 6.69 24.76
N LYS A 214 19.78 6.18 23.65
CA LYS A 214 19.26 6.43 22.29
C LYS A 214 17.84 5.88 22.10
N VAL A 215 17.55 4.69 22.64
CA VAL A 215 16.23 4.05 22.56
C VAL A 215 15.21 4.78 23.43
N GLU A 216 15.57 5.15 24.66
CA GLU A 216 14.77 5.96 25.57
C GLU A 216 14.41 7.31 24.94
N GLN A 217 15.37 7.94 24.23
CA GLN A 217 15.10 9.14 23.44
C GLN A 217 14.12 8.90 22.29
N ILE A 218 14.12 7.73 21.63
CA ILE A 218 13.17 7.42 20.55
C ILE A 218 11.75 7.20 21.10
N ILE A 219 11.60 6.49 22.21
CA ILE A 219 10.28 6.14 22.76
C ILE A 219 9.57 7.29 23.49
N SER A 220 10.31 8.35 23.84
CA SER A 220 9.80 9.54 24.55
C SER A 220 9.46 10.73 23.62
N GLN A 221 9.56 10.54 22.29
CA GLN A 221 9.17 11.50 21.24
C GLN A 221 7.71 11.33 20.79
#